data_AF-A0A6P0XT25-F1
#
_entry.id   AF-A0A6P0XT25-F1
#
_cell.length_a   1.000
_cell.length_b   1.000
_cell.length_c   1.000
_cell.angle_alpha   90.00
_cell.angle_beta   90.00
_cell.angle_gamma   90.00
#
_symmetry.space_group_name_H-M   'P 1'
#
loop_
_entity.id
_entity.type
_entity.pdbx_description
1 polymer ?
#
loop_
_entity_poly.entity_id
_entity_poly.type
_entity_poly.pdbx_seq_one_letter_code
_entity_poly.pdbx_strand_id
1 'polypeptide(L)'
;MIYENQKDTEELYDFLKKQTQVIEVDGIRFETTLPETVLTLPEKKSGVETSVKIGIRITNNSNNDFYFNFYSTLIPKLITPNWQIVQEYYTSNFLKRILVSDLLLALPGKSITFFPHAKLL
;
A
#
# COMPACT_ATOMS: atom_id res chain seq x y z
N MET A 1 10.90 13.53 -28.28
CA MET A 1 9.51 13.96 -27.99
C MET A 1 8.64 12.74 -28.23
N ILE A 2 8.16 12.09 -27.17
CA ILE A 2 7.26 10.95 -27.30
C ILE A 2 5.91 11.44 -26.79
N TYR A 3 4.94 11.53 -27.68
CA TYR A 3 3.55 11.78 -27.32
C TYR A 3 3.00 10.45 -26.80
N GLU A 4 2.85 10.33 -25.49
CA GLU A 4 2.09 9.23 -24.87
C GLU A 4 0.61 9.49 -25.14
N ASN A 5 -0.08 8.53 -25.75
CA ASN A 5 -1.46 8.66 -26.19
C ASN A 5 -2.37 8.81 -24.96
N GLN A 6 -3.12 9.91 -24.86
CA GLN A 6 -4.02 10.20 -23.72
C GLN A 6 -5.10 9.13 -23.51
N LYS A 7 -5.40 8.33 -24.54
CA LYS A 7 -6.43 7.28 -24.51
C LYS A 7 -5.95 6.01 -23.78
N ASP A 8 -4.68 5.65 -23.94
CA ASP A 8 -4.08 4.49 -23.27
C ASP A 8 -3.87 4.76 -21.77
N THR A 9 -3.67 6.03 -21.40
CA THR A 9 -3.51 6.47 -20.02
C THR A 9 -4.84 6.46 -19.26
N GLU A 10 -5.96 6.86 -19.88
CA GLU A 10 -7.29 6.76 -19.25
C GLU A 10 -7.76 5.31 -19.05
N GLU A 11 -7.58 4.43 -20.04
CA GLU A 11 -7.94 3.01 -19.90
C GLU A 11 -7.11 2.28 -18.84
N LEU A 12 -5.81 2.60 -18.75
CA LEU A 12 -4.94 2.11 -17.70
C LEU A 12 -5.36 2.65 -16.32
N TYR A 13 -5.72 3.94 -16.23
CA TYR A 13 -6.17 4.54 -14.99
C TYR A 13 -7.48 3.92 -14.49
N ASP A 14 -8.43 3.68 -15.39
CA ASP A 14 -9.69 2.99 -15.07
C ASP A 14 -9.48 1.51 -14.70
N PHE A 15 -8.52 0.84 -15.33
CA PHE A 15 -8.12 -0.53 -14.97
C PHE A 15 -7.46 -0.59 -13.57
N LEU A 16 -6.53 0.32 -13.27
CA LEU A 16 -5.88 0.42 -11.96
C LEU A 16 -6.87 0.84 -10.86
N LYS A 17 -7.79 1.75 -11.17
CA LYS A 17 -8.84 2.20 -10.25
C LYS A 17 -9.87 1.10 -9.95
N LYS A 18 -10.14 0.21 -10.90
CA LYS A 18 -10.98 -0.98 -10.70
C LYS A 18 -10.30 -2.06 -9.86
N GLN A 19 -8.97 -2.07 -9.77
CA GLN A 19 -8.22 -3.00 -8.93
C GLN A 19 -8.00 -2.45 -7.52
N THR A 20 -9.06 -2.10 -6.80
CA THR A 20 -9.03 -2.33 -5.35
C THR A 20 -9.11 -3.85 -5.19
N GLN A 21 -7.95 -4.51 -5.18
CA GLN A 21 -7.88 -5.96 -5.00
C GLN A 21 -8.28 -6.28 -3.56
N VAL A 22 -9.56 -6.55 -3.41
CA VAL A 22 -10.12 -7.12 -2.21
C VAL A 22 -9.78 -8.61 -2.23
N ILE A 23 -9.04 -9.06 -1.23
CA ILE A 23 -8.70 -10.47 -1.06
C ILE A 23 -9.25 -10.92 0.28
N GLU A 24 -9.91 -12.07 0.33
CA GLU A 24 -10.40 -12.66 1.57
C GLU A 24 -9.81 -14.05 1.76
N VAL A 25 -9.21 -14.29 2.92
CA VAL A 25 -8.60 -15.57 3.32
C VAL A 25 -9.01 -15.86 4.76
N ASP A 26 -9.52 -17.04 5.03
CA ASP A 26 -9.93 -17.49 6.38
C ASP A 26 -10.90 -16.53 7.11
N GLY A 27 -11.79 -15.88 6.35
CA GLY A 27 -12.72 -14.89 6.89
C GLY A 27 -12.06 -13.55 7.25
N ILE A 28 -10.83 -13.31 6.81
CA ILE A 28 -10.16 -12.00 6.92
C ILE A 28 -10.08 -11.36 5.54
N ARG A 29 -10.75 -10.23 5.39
CA ARG A 29 -10.80 -9.43 4.16
C ARG A 29 -9.77 -8.31 4.21
N PHE A 30 -8.89 -8.27 3.24
CA PHE A 30 -7.86 -7.26 3.03
C PHE A 30 -8.21 -6.37 1.84
N GLU A 31 -8.05 -5.07 2.00
CA GLU A 31 -8.30 -4.07 0.96
C GLU A 31 -7.15 -3.07 0.95
N THR A 32 -6.51 -2.87 -0.19
CA THR A 32 -5.53 -1.79 -0.35
C THR A 32 -6.24 -0.44 -0.32
N THR A 33 -5.71 0.52 0.44
CA THR A 33 -6.24 1.88 0.52
C THR A 33 -5.21 2.89 0.04
N LEU A 34 -5.53 3.63 -1.02
CA LEU A 34 -4.75 4.78 -1.51
C LEU A 34 -5.64 6.02 -1.47
N PRO A 35 -5.55 6.86 -0.42
CA PRO A 35 -6.32 8.11 -0.35
C PRO A 35 -5.96 9.09 -1.46
N GLU A 36 -4.69 9.08 -1.89
CA GLU A 36 -4.15 9.92 -2.94
C GLU A 36 -3.63 9.01 -4.07
N THR A 37 -4.24 9.12 -5.25
CA THR A 37 -3.90 8.29 -6.43
C THR A 37 -2.94 8.99 -7.39
N VAL A 38 -2.78 10.31 -7.23
CA VAL A 38 -1.84 11.13 -7.99
C VAL A 38 -0.90 11.80 -6.99
N LEU A 39 0.40 11.62 -7.18
CA LEU A 39 1.44 12.23 -6.37
C LEU A 39 2.23 13.22 -7.21
N THR A 40 2.41 14.44 -6.72
CA THR A 40 3.30 15.40 -7.34
C THR A 40 4.69 15.23 -6.73
N LEU A 41 5.62 14.71 -7.53
CA LEU A 41 7.01 14.59 -7.09
C LEU A 41 7.70 15.96 -7.18
N PRO A 42 8.41 16.40 -6.14
CA PRO A 42 9.21 17.61 -6.20
C PRO A 42 10.40 17.41 -7.16
N GLU A 43 11.01 18.51 -7.61
CA GLU A 43 12.28 18.46 -8.33
C GLU A 43 13.30 17.64 -7.53
N LYS A 44 14.02 16.74 -8.21
CA LYS A 44 15.01 15.85 -7.59
C LYS A 44 16.12 16.67 -6.94
N LYS A 45 16.01 16.89 -5.63
CA LYS A 45 17.00 17.56 -4.78
C LYS A 45 17.37 16.62 -3.65
N SER A 46 18.65 16.59 -3.30
CA SER A 46 19.15 15.76 -2.21
C SER A 46 18.42 16.09 -0.90
N GLY A 47 17.93 15.07 -0.20
CA GLY A 47 17.23 15.20 1.08
C GLY A 47 15.74 15.57 0.99
N VAL A 48 15.18 15.66 -0.22
CA VAL A 48 13.73 15.85 -0.39
C VAL A 48 13.05 14.50 -0.54
N GLU A 49 12.20 14.15 0.43
CA GLU A 49 11.43 12.91 0.42
C GLU A 49 9.97 13.19 0.03
N THR A 50 9.36 12.30 -0.76
CA THR A 50 7.91 12.35 -1.01
C THR A 50 7.22 11.32 -0.15
N SER A 51 6.45 11.77 0.85
CA SER A 51 5.61 10.87 1.65
C SER A 51 4.50 10.27 0.81
N VAL A 52 4.23 8.98 0.96
CA VAL A 52 3.15 8.30 0.27
C VAL A 52 2.21 7.67 1.28
N LYS A 53 0.92 8.01 1.18
CA LYS A 53 -0.13 7.34 1.96
C LYS A 53 -0.63 6.12 1.20
N ILE A 54 -0.01 4.98 1.48
CA ILE A 54 -0.53 3.66 1.09
C ILE A 54 -0.92 2.95 2.38
N GLY A 55 -2.09 2.33 2.40
CA GLY A 55 -2.59 1.61 3.55
C GLY A 55 -3.26 0.30 3.19
N ILE A 56 -3.68 -0.39 4.25
CA ILE A 56 -4.46 -1.60 4.18
C ILE A 56 -5.63 -1.50 5.16
N ARG A 57 -6.83 -1.82 4.69
CA ARG A 57 -8.01 -2.02 5.52
C ARG A 57 -8.21 -3.51 5.70
N ILE A 58 -8.43 -3.92 6.93
CA ILE A 58 -8.64 -5.31 7.32
C ILE A 58 -10.01 -5.38 7.93
N THR A 59 -10.83 -6.31 7.46
CA THR A 59 -12.11 -6.65 8.08
C THR A 59 -12.05 -8.08 8.54
N ASN A 60 -12.30 -8.30 9.84
CA ASN A 60 -12.37 -9.63 10.41
C ASN A 60 -13.83 -10.10 10.38
N ASN A 61 -14.17 -10.94 9.40
CA ASN A 61 -15.47 -11.60 9.28
C ASN A 61 -15.53 -12.94 10.03
N SER A 62 -14.43 -13.37 10.66
CA SER A 62 -14.38 -14.58 11.46
C SER A 62 -14.89 -14.34 12.88
N ASN A 63 -14.95 -15.42 13.68
CA ASN A 63 -15.30 -15.38 15.10
C ASN A 63 -14.07 -15.31 16.04
N ASN A 64 -12.84 -15.29 15.51
CA ASN A 64 -11.61 -15.27 16.30
C ASN A 64 -10.95 -13.90 16.24
N ASP A 65 -10.22 -13.52 17.28
CA ASP A 65 -9.35 -12.35 17.28
C ASP A 65 -8.07 -12.62 16.48
N PHE A 66 -7.61 -11.63 15.70
CA PHE A 66 -6.35 -11.72 14.96
C PHE A 66 -5.42 -10.55 15.28
N TYR A 67 -4.14 -10.86 15.46
CA TYR A 67 -3.07 -9.88 15.60
C TYR A 67 -2.23 -9.85 14.33
N PHE A 68 -2.08 -8.66 13.75
CA PHE A 68 -1.29 -8.47 12.54
C PHE A 68 -0.03 -7.65 12.80
N ASN A 69 1.09 -8.13 12.26
CA ASN A 69 2.33 -7.39 12.16
C ASN A 69 2.53 -6.90 10.72
N PHE A 70 2.52 -5.58 10.52
CA PHE A 70 2.69 -4.97 9.20
C PHE A 70 4.08 -4.41 8.92
N TYR A 71 4.94 -4.30 9.93
CA TYR A 71 6.25 -3.66 9.77
C TYR A 71 7.23 -4.47 8.90
N SER A 72 6.96 -5.76 8.71
CA SER A 72 7.78 -6.66 7.90
C SER A 72 7.02 -7.40 6.79
N THR A 73 5.73 -7.12 6.60
CA THR A 73 4.86 -7.92 5.72
C THR A 73 4.20 -7.10 4.60
N LEU A 74 4.03 -5.78 4.77
CA LEU A 74 3.55 -4.92 3.70
C LEU A 74 4.71 -4.45 2.81
N ILE A 75 4.87 -5.07 1.66
CA ILE A 75 5.92 -4.75 0.68
C ILE A 75 5.26 -4.12 -0.55
N PRO A 76 5.25 -2.77 -0.68
CA PRO A 76 4.62 -2.11 -1.82
C PRO A 76 5.46 -2.30 -3.09
N LYS A 77 4.86 -2.67 -4.22
CA LYS A 77 5.57 -2.75 -5.51
C LYS A 77 5.22 -1.56 -6.38
N LEU A 78 6.26 -0.88 -6.90
CA LEU A 78 6.07 0.16 -7.90
C LEU A 78 6.17 -0.46 -9.29
N ILE A 79 5.09 -0.34 -10.05
CA ILE A 79 4.96 -0.91 -11.39
C ILE A 79 4.66 0.24 -12.36
N THR A 80 5.37 0.29 -13.47
CA THR A 80 5.12 1.23 -14.57
C THR A 80 3.86 0.87 -15.35
N PRO A 81 3.34 1.78 -16.20
CA PRO A 81 2.28 1.50 -17.16
C PRO A 81 2.47 0.24 -18.03
N ASN A 82 3.72 -0.08 -18.37
CA ASN A 82 4.07 -1.25 -19.18
C ASN A 82 4.39 -2.51 -18.34
N TRP A 83 3.93 -2.57 -17.09
CA TRP A 83 4.07 -3.72 -16.18
C TRP A 83 5.52 -4.06 -15.77
N GLN A 84 6.42 -3.08 -15.87
CA GLN A 84 7.81 -3.24 -15.42
C GLN A 84 7.93 -2.80 -13.96
N ILE A 85 8.64 -3.59 -13.15
CA ILE A 85 8.91 -3.25 -11.76
C ILE A 85 10.00 -2.17 -11.74
N VAL A 86 9.70 -1.01 -11.14
CA VAL A 86 10.62 0.14 -11.10
C VAL A 86 11.72 -0.03 -10.06
N GLN A 87 11.44 -0.75 -8.96
CA GLN A 87 12.38 -0.91 -7.85
C GLN A 87 12.09 -2.17 -7.04
N GLU A 88 13.13 -2.99 -6.81
CA GLU A 88 13.06 -4.20 -5.97
C GLU A 88 13.75 -4.02 -4.60
N TYR A 89 14.43 -2.89 -4.38
CA TYR A 89 15.17 -2.65 -3.14
C TYR A 89 14.31 -1.91 -2.12
N TYR A 90 13.88 -2.65 -1.10
CA TYR A 90 13.20 -2.13 0.08
C TYR A 90 14.19 -2.06 1.23
N THR A 91 14.25 -0.90 1.88
CA THR A 91 14.91 -0.77 3.17
C THR A 91 13.88 -0.37 4.20
N SER A 92 13.99 -0.94 5.38
CA SER A 92 13.20 -0.56 6.54
C SER A 92 14.16 -0.07 7.60
N ASN A 93 13.89 1.11 8.15
CA ASN A 93 14.60 1.62 9.33
C ASN A 93 14.03 1.03 10.63
N PHE A 94 13.14 0.04 10.54
CA PHE A 94 12.50 -0.59 11.68
C PHE A 94 13.46 -1.58 12.37
N LEU A 95 14.39 -1.05 13.16
CA LEU A 95 15.38 -1.82 13.93
C LEU A 95 14.88 -2.23 15.32
N LYS A 96 13.64 -1.89 15.69
CA LYS A 96 13.10 -2.11 17.03
C LYS A 96 12.46 -3.50 17.15
N ARG A 97 12.67 -4.15 18.31
CA ARG A 97 11.93 -5.35 18.71
C ARG A 97 10.43 -5.06 18.72
N ILE A 98 9.66 -5.89 18.01
CA ILE A 98 8.19 -5.80 17.97
C ILE A 98 7.62 -6.13 19.35
N LEU A 99 6.81 -5.21 19.87
CA LEU A 99 6.02 -5.40 21.08
C LEU A 99 4.58 -5.79 20.71
N VAL A 100 3.84 -6.40 21.63
CA VAL A 100 2.41 -6.71 21.42
C VAL A 100 1.60 -5.43 21.15
N SER A 101 1.98 -4.30 21.76
CA SER A 101 1.38 -3.00 21.49
C SER A 101 1.61 -2.48 20.06
N ASP A 102 2.60 -3.03 19.35
CA ASP A 102 2.88 -2.67 17.96
C ASP A 102 2.03 -3.49 16.98
N LEU A 103 1.34 -4.53 17.47
CA LEU A 103 0.46 -5.38 16.67
C LEU A 103 -0.94 -4.77 16.56
N LEU A 104 -1.52 -4.91 15.38
CA LEU A 104 -2.89 -4.49 15.14
C LEU A 104 -3.87 -5.61 15.47
N LEU A 105 -4.78 -5.34 16.40
CA LEU A 105 -5.86 -6.26 16.76
C LEU A 105 -7.08 -6.05 15.87
N ALA A 106 -7.44 -7.08 15.10
CA ALA A 106 -8.68 -7.14 14.35
C ALA A 106 -9.70 -7.98 15.11
N LEU A 107 -10.69 -7.33 15.72
CA LEU A 107 -11.79 -7.98 16.44
C LEU A 107 -12.87 -8.50 15.47
N PRO A 108 -13.57 -9.61 15.79
CA PRO A 108 -14.71 -10.11 15.03
C PRO A 108 -15.74 -9.04 14.68
N GLY A 109 -16.14 -9.02 13.41
CA GLY A 109 -17.08 -8.06 12.84
C GLY A 109 -16.58 -6.62 12.77
N LYS A 110 -15.29 -6.35 13.06
CA LYS A 110 -14.69 -5.01 13.01
C LYS A 110 -13.75 -4.87 11.82
N SER A 111 -13.54 -3.62 11.46
CA SER A 111 -12.51 -3.23 10.52
C SER A 111 -11.52 -2.28 11.14
N ILE A 112 -10.27 -2.43 10.75
CA ILE A 112 -9.17 -1.54 11.12
C ILE A 112 -8.46 -1.09 9.85
N THR A 113 -7.93 0.12 9.86
CA THR A 113 -7.14 0.66 8.74
C THR A 113 -5.78 1.05 9.25
N PHE A 114 -4.75 0.62 8.52
CA PHE A 114 -3.36 0.91 8.83
C PHE A 114 -2.69 1.63 7.67
N PHE A 115 -1.93 2.68 7.99
CA PHE A 115 -1.11 3.43 7.04
C PHE A 115 0.34 3.41 7.55
N PRO A 116 1.22 2.55 7.01
CA PRO A 116 2.63 2.66 7.31
C PRO A 116 3.20 3.99 6.84
N HIS A 117 4.26 4.43 7.50
CA HIS A 117 5.03 5.57 7.05
C HIS A 117 5.89 5.16 5.85
N ALA A 118 5.40 5.45 4.64
CA ALA A 118 6.09 5.16 3.38
C ALA A 118 6.57 6.44 2.71
N LYS A 119 7.72 6.37 2.05
CA LYS A 119 8.32 7.49 1.31
C LYS A 119 8.97 7.00 0.02
N LEU A 120 8.94 7.85 -1.00
CA LEU A 120 9.75 7.71 -2.21
C LEU A 120 11.03 8.54 -2.05
N LEU A 121 12.16 7.92 -2.37
CA LEU A 121 13.52 8.47 -2.28
C LEU A 121 14.11 8.71 -3.68
#